data_AF-A0A8X7SB52-F1
#
_entry.id   AF-A0A8X7SB52-F1
#
_cell.length_a   1.000
_cell.length_b   1.000
_cell.length_c   1.000
_cell.angle_alpha   90.00
_cell.angle_beta   90.00
_cell.angle_gamma   90.00
#
_symmetry.space_group_name_H-M   'P 1'
#
loop_
_entity.id
_entity.type
_entity.pdbx_description
1 polymer ?
#
loop_
_entity_poly.entity_id
_entity_poly.type
_entity_poly.pdbx_seq_one_letter_code
_entity_poly.pdbx_strand_id
1 'polypeptide(L)'
;MALPFFKAPARERVFRIQKYGNDQNTYKLVHYESDSAIKGIGATTGFFGAPILVLNDDNDDKNVFPVKFREVDASTDNVFAKGLKMFPSF
;
A
#
# COMPACT_ATOMS: atom_id res chain seq x y z
N MET A 1 37.48 -7.63 11.85
CA MET A 1 36.67 -6.56 11.22
C MET A 1 35.26 -7.12 11.09
N ALA A 2 34.34 -6.72 11.97
CA ALA A 2 32.97 -7.22 11.97
C ALA A 2 32.09 -6.29 11.12
N LEU A 3 31.31 -6.85 10.20
CA LEU A 3 30.35 -6.10 9.38
C LEU A 3 29.24 -5.54 10.29
N PRO A 4 28.74 -4.32 10.06
CA PRO A 4 27.62 -3.80 10.81
C PRO A 4 26.38 -4.66 10.55
N PHE A 5 25.82 -5.21 11.62
CA PHE A 5 24.51 -5.88 11.58
C PHE A 5 23.45 -4.83 11.27
N PHE A 6 23.04 -4.73 10.01
CA PHE A 6 21.83 -4.01 9.66
C PHE A 6 20.66 -4.72 10.35
N LYS A 7 20.03 -4.04 11.30
CA LYS A 7 18.77 -4.50 11.91
C LYS A 7 17.78 -4.66 10.77
N ALA A 8 17.42 -5.90 10.43
CA ALA A 8 16.40 -6.17 9.44
C ALA A 8 15.13 -5.38 9.80
N PRO A 9 14.43 -4.78 8.82
CA PRO A 9 13.18 -4.08 9.11
C PRO A 9 12.25 -5.05 9.84
N ALA A 10 11.57 -4.56 10.89
CA ALA A 10 10.56 -5.34 11.57
C ALA A 10 9.58 -5.86 10.50
N ARG A 11 9.40 -7.19 10.44
CA ARG A 11 8.63 -7.86 9.38
C ARG A 11 7.23 -7.25 9.20
N GLU A 12 6.67 -6.75 10.30
CA GLU A 12 5.42 -5.97 10.41
C GLU A 12 5.31 -4.78 9.43
N ARG A 13 6.43 -4.21 8.97
CA ARG A 13 6.45 -3.02 8.09
C ARG A 13 6.75 -3.33 6.62
N VAL A 14 6.89 -4.61 6.28
CA VAL A 14 7.22 -5.04 4.92
C VAL A 14 5.95 -5.36 4.15
N PHE A 15 5.80 -4.72 2.99
CA PHE A 15 4.74 -4.99 2.03
C PHE A 15 5.33 -5.49 0.72
N ARG A 16 4.59 -6.32 0.00
CA ARG A 16 4.95 -6.78 -1.34
C ARG A 16 3.89 -6.33 -2.34
N ILE A 17 4.34 -6.11 -3.57
CA ILE A 17 3.49 -5.77 -4.71
C ILE A 17 3.30 -7.04 -5.53
N GLN A 18 2.04 -7.41 -5.78
CA GLN A 18 1.68 -8.57 -6.60
C GLN A 18 0.78 -8.12 -7.75
N LYS A 19 0.72 -8.89 -8.85
CA LYS A 19 -0.24 -8.64 -9.93
C LYS A 19 -1.67 -8.76 -9.39
N TYR A 20 -2.55 -7.89 -9.88
CA TYR A 20 -3.98 -7.97 -9.63
C TYR A 20 -4.67 -8.44 -10.91
N GLY A 21 -5.27 -9.64 -10.89
CA GLY A 21 -5.87 -10.27 -12.05
C GLY A 21 -4.92 -10.34 -13.26
N ASN A 22 -5.50 -10.14 -14.45
CA ASN A 22 -4.78 -10.15 -15.73
C ASN A 22 -4.59 -8.74 -16.32
N ASP A 23 -5.01 -7.70 -15.59
CA ASP A 23 -4.97 -6.32 -16.08
C ASP A 23 -3.54 -5.79 -16.10
N GLN A 24 -3.15 -5.19 -17.24
CA GLN A 24 -1.84 -4.59 -17.37
C GLN A 24 -1.67 -3.42 -16.39
N ASN A 25 -0.48 -3.30 -15.80
CA ASN A 25 -0.08 -2.25 -14.87
C ASN A 25 -1.01 -2.08 -13.65
N THR A 26 -1.72 -3.14 -13.26
CA THR A 26 -2.60 -3.16 -12.10
C THR A 26 -2.07 -4.17 -11.09
N TYR A 27 -1.98 -3.75 -9.83
CA TYR A 27 -1.34 -4.50 -8.77
C TYR A 27 -2.18 -4.48 -7.49
N LYS A 28 -1.83 -5.38 -6.57
CA LYS A 28 -2.31 -5.39 -5.19
C LYS A 28 -1.15 -5.33 -4.23
N LEU A 29 -1.40 -4.76 -3.06
CA LEU A 29 -0.47 -4.76 -1.95
C LEU A 29 -0.80 -5.91 -1.00
N VAL A 30 0.22 -6.62 -0.54
CA VAL A 30 0.07 -7.71 0.42
C VAL A 30 1.07 -7.59 1.56
N HIS A 31 0.67 -8.05 2.73
CA HIS A 31 1.50 -8.16 3.92
C HIS A 31 1.66 -9.63 4.32
N TYR A 32 2.88 -10.00 4.69
CA TYR A 32 3.20 -11.34 5.16
C TYR A 32 3.36 -11.29 6.66
N GLU A 33 2.32 -11.71 7.38
CA GLU A 33 2.35 -11.81 8.85
C GLU A 33 3.24 -13.00 9.28
N SER A 34 3.20 -14.08 8.48
CA SER A 34 4.12 -15.21 8.55
C SER A 34 4.35 -15.80 7.16
N ASP A 35 5.21 -16.81 7.04
CA ASP A 35 5.47 -17.47 5.75
C ASP A 35 4.22 -18.18 5.17
N SER A 36 3.21 -18.45 6.01
CA SER A 36 1.96 -19.12 5.61
C SER A 36 0.73 -18.20 5.66
N ALA A 37 0.86 -16.98 6.17
CA ALA A 37 -0.25 -16.03 6.31
C ALA A 37 0.01 -14.76 5.49
N ILE A 38 -0.70 -14.67 4.35
CA ILE A 38 -0.59 -13.55 3.41
C ILE A 38 -1.93 -12.80 3.43
N LYS A 39 -1.89 -11.56 3.94
CA LYS A 39 -3.03 -10.66 4.03
C LYS A 39 -2.98 -9.63 2.92
N GLY A 40 -4.08 -9.48 2.20
CA GLY A 40 -4.22 -8.43 1.20
C GLY A 40 -4.59 -7.10 1.82
N ILE A 41 -4.21 -5.99 1.19
CA ILE A 41 -4.69 -4.67 1.58
C ILE A 41 -6.01 -4.39 0.85
N GLY A 42 -7.08 -4.19 1.61
CA GLY A 42 -8.39 -3.75 1.14
C GLY A 42 -8.67 -2.29 1.47
N ALA A 43 -9.89 -1.85 1.18
CA ALA A 43 -10.39 -0.54 1.59
C ALA A 43 -11.75 -0.68 2.27
N THR A 44 -11.97 0.06 3.35
CA THR A 44 -13.27 0.17 4.02
C THR A 44 -13.61 1.62 4.28
N THR A 45 -14.86 1.89 4.67
CA THR A 45 -15.31 3.24 5.01
C THR A 45 -14.81 3.60 6.40
N GLY A 46 -13.95 4.61 6.50
CA GLY A 46 -13.44 5.15 7.76
C GLY A 46 -14.33 6.23 8.36
N PHE A 47 -13.81 6.90 9.39
CA PHE A 47 -14.47 8.03 10.02
C PHE A 47 -14.73 9.15 9.00
N PHE A 48 -15.91 9.78 9.09
CA PHE A 48 -16.39 10.80 8.14
C PHE A 48 -16.59 10.33 6.69
N GLY A 49 -16.68 9.02 6.45
CA GLY A 49 -17.00 8.46 5.12
C GLY A 49 -15.81 8.36 4.17
N ALA A 50 -14.60 8.74 4.61
CA ALA A 50 -13.40 8.63 3.79
C ALA A 50 -12.91 7.17 3.73
N PRO A 51 -12.47 6.66 2.56
CA PRO A 51 -11.92 5.31 2.48
C PRO A 51 -10.60 5.22 3.25
N ILE A 52 -10.47 4.18 4.08
CA ILE A 52 -9.22 3.85 4.79
C ILE A 52 -8.72 2.48 4.31
N LEU A 53 -7.40 2.33 4.28
CA LEU A 53 -6.76 1.05 3.95
C LEU A 53 -6.74 0.13 5.16
N VAL A 54 -7.07 -1.14 4.94
CA VAL A 54 -7.14 -2.17 5.99
C VAL A 54 -6.48 -3.46 5.51
N LEU A 55 -6.04 -4.31 6.44
CA LEU A 55 -5.63 -5.67 6.15
C LEU A 55 -6.87 -6.57 6.13
N ASN A 56 -7.03 -7.33 5.05
CA ASN A 56 -8.05 -8.37 4.96
C ASN A 56 -7.53 -9.71 5.51
N ASP A 57 -8.46 -10.62 5.80
CA ASP A 57 -8.13 -11.98 6.26
C ASP A 57 -7.56 -12.87 5.15
N ASP A 58 -7.85 -12.55 3.88
CA ASP A 58 -7.31 -13.22 2.70
C ASP A 58 -6.61 -12.23 1.73
N ASN A 59 -6.03 -12.77 0.65
CA ASN A 59 -5.46 -11.96 -0.43
C ASN A 59 -6.19 -12.11 -1.77
N ASP A 60 -7.42 -12.65 -1.78
CA ASP A 60 -8.18 -12.83 -3.02
C ASP A 60 -8.42 -11.47 -3.70
N ASP A 61 -8.32 -11.44 -5.03
CA ASP A 61 -8.49 -10.24 -5.86
C ASP A 61 -9.87 -9.60 -5.66
N LYS A 62 -10.87 -10.36 -5.18
CA LYS A 62 -12.21 -9.84 -4.87
C LYS A 62 -12.25 -8.86 -3.69
N ASN A 63 -11.35 -9.04 -2.72
CA ASN A 63 -11.39 -8.30 -1.46
C ASN A 63 -10.29 -7.24 -1.38
N VAL A 64 -9.23 -7.35 -2.19
CA VAL A 64 -8.10 -6.42 -2.18
C VAL A 64 -8.34 -5.18 -3.02
N PHE A 65 -7.73 -4.07 -2.61
CA PHE A 65 -7.83 -2.79 -3.28
C PHE A 65 -6.82 -2.72 -4.44
N PRO A 66 -7.27 -2.62 -5.71
CA PRO A 66 -6.38 -2.54 -6.86
C PRO A 66 -5.68 -1.17 -6.92
N VAL A 67 -4.38 -1.17 -7.20
CA VAL A 67 -3.56 0.04 -7.31
C VAL A 67 -2.79 0.10 -8.62
N LYS A 68 -2.50 1.34 -9.05
CA LYS A 68 -1.61 1.65 -10.17
C LYS A 68 -0.54 2.62 -9.67
N PHE A 69 0.70 2.43 -10.11
CA PHE A 69 1.81 3.30 -9.76
C PHE A 69 2.03 4.30 -10.89
N ARG A 70 1.82 5.58 -10.59
CA ARG A 70 2.12 6.67 -11.50
C ARG A 70 3.48 7.23 -11.12
N GLU A 71 4.39 7.30 -12.08
CA GLU A 71 5.64 8.02 -11.92
C GLU A 71 5.34 9.50 -11.63
N VAL A 72 5.98 10.03 -10.59
CA VAL A 72 5.95 11.45 -10.29
C VAL A 72 7.27 12.00 -10.79
N ASP A 73 7.23 12.81 -11.84
CA ASP A 73 8.41 13.54 -12.30
C ASP A 73 8.99 14.29 -11.10
N ALA A 74 10.29 14.16 -10.88
CA ALA A 74 11.01 14.85 -9.81
C ALA A 74 11.02 16.37 -10.10
N SER A 75 9.88 17.01 -9.91
CA SER A 75 9.75 18.44 -9.70
C SER A 75 10.64 18.77 -8.51
N THR A 76 11.59 19.68 -8.70
CA THR A 76 12.40 20.29 -7.64
C THR A 76 11.56 20.91 -6.53
N ASP A 77 10.25 21.08 -6.75
CA ASP A 77 9.28 21.42 -5.72
C ASP A 77 8.57 20.18 -5.19
N ASN A 78 8.74 19.91 -3.88
CA ASN A 78 7.97 18.93 -3.12
C ASN A 78 6.47 19.07 -3.40
N VAL A 79 5.90 18.17 -4.20
CA VAL A 79 4.46 18.14 -4.51
C VAL A 79 3.62 17.90 -3.23
N PHE A 80 4.23 17.37 -2.17
CA PHE A 80 3.61 17.22 -0.84
C PHE A 80 3.61 18.50 0.01
N ALA A 81 4.34 19.56 -0.38
CA ALA A 81 4.34 20.83 0.35
C ALA A 81 3.13 21.71 0.00
N LYS A 82 2.50 21.51 -1.15
CA LYS A 82 1.21 22.13 -1.49
C LYS A 82 0.14 21.08 -1.26
N GLY A 83 -0.44 21.13 -0.05
CA GLY A 83 -1.37 20.15 0.48
C GLY A 83 -2.28 19.53 -0.57
N LEU A 84 -2.25 18.19 -0.63
CA LEU A 84 -3.33 17.39 -1.19
C LEU A 84 -4.63 17.91 -0.58
N LYS A 85 -5.41 18.66 -1.36
CA LYS A 85 -6.82 18.94 -1.06
C LYS A 85 -7.58 17.62 -1.16
N MET A 86 -7.41 16.76 -0.16
CA MET A 86 -8.44 15.80 0.20
C MET A 86 -9.60 16.61 0.76
N PHE A 87 -10.80 16.29 0.29
CA PHE A 87 -12.11 16.85 0.65
C PHE A 87 -12.59 18.06 -0.17
N PRO A 88 -13.77 17.96 -0.82
CA PRO A 88 -14.50 19.14 -1.26
C PRO A 88 -15.06 19.88 -0.03
N SER A 89 -14.84 21.19 0.03
CA SER A 89 -15.54 22.08 0.97
C SER A 89 -16.96 22.32 0.45
N PHE A 90 -17.96 21.94 1.23
CA PHE A 90 -19.33 22.45 1.09
C PHE A 90 -19.47 23.72 1.93
#